data_AF-A0A645GKL7-F1
#
_entry.id   AF-A0A645GKL7-F1
#
_cell.length_a   1.000
_cell.length_b   1.000
_cell.length_c   1.000
_cell.angle_alpha   90.00
_cell.angle_beta   90.00
_cell.angle_gamma   90.00
#
_symmetry.space_group_name_H-M   'P 1'
#
loop_
_entity.id
_entity.type
_entity.pdbx_description
1 polymer ?
#
loop_
_entity_poly.entity_id
_entity_poly.type
_entity_poly.pdbx_seq_one_letter_code
_entity_poly.pdbx_strand_id
1 'polypeptide(L)'
;MLDASAHLFGKKAAIYGDPDTVLGIASLVLEMGMVPKYLLTGTPMDSFNKKAAALLEKYGVADQCKVKANGDLFELHQWIKNETVDVLIGTTYGKQIAKAEDIPLVRAGFPVLDRHAHSLQPIVGYKGALRLVEMILNAILDKQDRVCADEDLEIVL
;
A
#
# COMPACT_ATOMS: atom_id res chain seq x y z
N MET A 1 9.76 -2.71 12.69
CA MET A 1 8.45 -3.39 12.67
C MET A 1 7.80 -3.35 14.04
N LEU A 2 8.46 -3.85 15.11
CA LEU A 2 7.91 -3.76 16.47
C LEU A 2 7.62 -2.33 16.90
N ASP A 3 8.58 -1.42 16.71
CA ASP A 3 8.40 -0.01 17.10
C ASP A 3 7.28 0.70 16.32
N ALA A 4 7.14 0.38 15.03
CA ALA A 4 6.13 0.97 14.14
C ALA A 4 4.75 0.30 14.26
N SER A 5 4.65 -0.83 14.97
CA SER A 5 3.45 -1.67 14.93
C SER A 5 2.20 -0.98 15.47
N ALA A 6 2.35 -0.09 16.46
CA ALA A 6 1.25 0.65 17.06
C ALA A 6 0.51 1.55 16.04
N HIS A 7 1.25 2.18 15.12
CA HIS A 7 0.67 3.07 14.11
C HIS A 7 0.15 2.32 12.88
N LEU A 8 0.74 1.16 12.58
CA LEU A 8 0.46 0.39 11.37
C LEU A 8 -0.66 -0.63 11.57
N PHE A 9 -0.86 -1.13 12.78
CA PHE A 9 -1.82 -2.21 13.03
C PHE A 9 -3.24 -1.83 12.58
N GLY A 10 -3.86 -2.72 11.79
CA GLY A 10 -5.22 -2.54 11.30
C GLY A 10 -5.42 -1.48 10.20
N LYS A 11 -4.37 -0.77 9.78
CA LYS A 11 -4.44 0.20 8.68
C LYS A 11 -4.70 -0.50 7.35
N LYS A 12 -5.53 0.13 6.50
CA LYS A 12 -5.94 -0.42 5.20
C LYS A 12 -5.00 0.08 4.08
N ALA A 13 -4.45 -0.85 3.30
CA ALA A 13 -3.61 -0.54 2.16
C ALA A 13 -4.26 -0.96 0.83
N ALA A 14 -4.14 -0.11 -0.19
CA ALA A 14 -4.38 -0.49 -1.59
C ALA A 14 -3.05 -0.62 -2.32
N ILE A 15 -2.81 -1.74 -2.97
CA ILE A 15 -1.54 -2.05 -3.65
C ILE A 15 -1.84 -2.39 -5.10
N TYR A 16 -1.11 -1.77 -6.02
CA TYR A 16 -1.23 -2.07 -7.44
C TYR A 16 0.12 -2.04 -8.16
N GLY A 17 0.23 -2.83 -9.22
CA GLY A 17 1.46 -2.95 -10.01
C GLY A 17 1.61 -4.30 -10.69
N ASP A 18 2.85 -4.75 -10.87
CA ASP A 18 3.16 -6.06 -11.42
C ASP A 18 2.87 -7.20 -10.43
N PRO A 19 2.47 -8.40 -10.91
CA PRO A 19 2.02 -9.49 -10.05
C PRO A 19 2.96 -9.86 -8.89
N ASP A 20 4.24 -10.07 -9.17
CA ASP A 20 5.20 -10.49 -8.13
C ASP A 20 5.50 -9.36 -7.13
N THR A 21 5.53 -8.12 -7.61
CA THR A 21 5.75 -6.94 -6.76
C THR A 21 4.57 -6.72 -5.81
N VAL A 22 3.33 -6.84 -6.32
CA VAL A 22 2.11 -6.71 -5.52
C VAL A 22 2.05 -7.79 -4.46
N LEU A 23 2.35 -9.05 -4.81
CA LEU A 23 2.36 -10.15 -3.82
C LEU A 23 3.44 -9.95 -2.75
N GLY A 24 4.64 -9.53 -3.13
CA GLY A 24 5.75 -9.31 -2.19
C GLY A 24 5.50 -8.13 -1.24
N ILE A 25 4.90 -7.04 -1.74
CA ILE A 25 4.48 -5.93 -0.88
C ILE A 25 3.30 -6.36 0.01
N ALA A 26 2.35 -7.12 -0.52
CA ALA A 26 1.21 -7.62 0.25
C ALA A 26 1.65 -8.53 1.42
N SER A 27 2.64 -9.41 1.21
CA SER A 27 3.18 -10.22 2.31
C SER A 27 3.82 -9.34 3.39
N LEU A 28 4.60 -8.32 3.00
CA LEU A 28 5.22 -7.39 3.94
C LEU A 28 4.16 -6.61 4.75
N VAL A 29 3.10 -6.15 4.08
CA VAL A 29 1.98 -5.43 4.70
C VAL A 29 1.26 -6.30 5.73
N LEU A 30 1.02 -7.58 5.41
CA LEU A 30 0.42 -8.52 6.36
C LEU A 30 1.34 -8.85 7.54
N GLU A 31 2.64 -8.98 7.32
CA GLU A 31 3.63 -9.17 8.40
C GLU A 31 3.68 -7.98 9.37
N MET A 32 3.37 -6.77 8.90
CA MET A 32 3.24 -5.57 9.74
C MET A 32 1.89 -5.48 10.50
N GLY A 33 0.95 -6.40 10.25
CA GLY A 33 -0.39 -6.36 10.83
C GLY A 33 -1.34 -5.35 10.16
N MET A 34 -1.01 -4.89 8.96
CA MET A 34 -1.90 -4.07 8.12
C MET A 34 -2.82 -4.96 7.27
N VAL A 35 -3.92 -4.38 6.78
CA VAL A 35 -4.91 -5.07 5.93
C VAL A 35 -4.76 -4.63 4.47
N PRO A 36 -4.25 -5.47 3.55
CA PRO A 36 -4.18 -5.14 2.12
C PRO A 36 -5.56 -5.27 1.45
N LYS A 37 -6.43 -4.28 1.69
CA LYS A 37 -7.82 -4.26 1.25
C LYS A 37 -7.99 -4.48 -0.25
N TYR A 38 -7.14 -3.85 -1.06
CA TYR A 38 -7.19 -3.94 -2.52
C TYR A 38 -5.85 -4.39 -3.09
N LEU A 39 -5.86 -5.49 -3.83
CA LEU A 39 -4.72 -5.98 -4.60
C LEU A 39 -5.10 -6.00 -6.08
N LEU A 40 -4.46 -5.16 -6.88
CA LEU A 40 -4.78 -5.00 -8.29
C LEU A 40 -3.54 -5.18 -9.18
N THR A 41 -3.70 -5.97 -10.24
CA THR A 41 -2.67 -6.13 -11.27
C THR A 41 -3.28 -5.91 -12.64
N GLY A 42 -2.56 -5.17 -13.50
CA GLY A 42 -2.97 -4.95 -14.89
C GLY A 42 -2.68 -6.13 -15.79
N THR A 43 -1.78 -7.02 -15.39
CA THR A 43 -1.40 -8.20 -16.18
C THR A 43 -2.46 -9.29 -16.07
N PRO A 44 -2.99 -9.81 -17.20
CA PRO A 44 -3.96 -10.90 -17.17
C PRO A 44 -3.25 -12.20 -16.79
N MET A 45 -3.46 -12.64 -15.55
CA MET A 45 -2.86 -13.88 -15.05
C MET A 45 -3.71 -14.52 -13.94
N ASP A 46 -4.36 -15.64 -14.25
CA ASP A 46 -5.22 -16.35 -13.28
C ASP A 46 -4.44 -16.92 -12.09
N SER A 47 -3.14 -17.22 -12.25
CA SER A 47 -2.30 -17.69 -11.15
C SER A 47 -2.09 -16.62 -10.08
N PHE A 48 -2.22 -15.34 -10.41
CA PHE A 48 -2.10 -14.26 -9.43
C PHE A 48 -3.23 -14.34 -8.39
N ASN A 49 -4.48 -14.46 -8.84
CA ASN A 49 -5.63 -14.55 -7.94
C ASN A 49 -5.52 -15.74 -6.98
N LYS A 50 -5.07 -16.90 -7.49
CA LYS A 50 -4.83 -18.10 -6.67
C LYS A 50 -3.75 -17.90 -5.62
N LYS A 51 -2.61 -17.31 -6.01
CA LYS A 51 -1.49 -17.03 -5.09
C LYS A 51 -1.87 -15.99 -4.03
N ALA A 52 -2.56 -14.94 -4.44
CA ALA A 52 -3.03 -13.89 -3.54
C ALA A 52 -4.06 -14.43 -2.54
N ALA A 53 -5.03 -15.23 -3.00
CA ALA A 53 -6.00 -15.87 -2.12
C ALA A 53 -5.31 -16.78 -1.09
N ALA A 54 -4.41 -17.67 -1.54
CA ALA A 54 -3.65 -18.54 -0.64
C ALA A 54 -2.78 -17.76 0.36
N LEU A 55 -2.25 -16.60 -0.03
CA LEU A 55 -1.50 -15.71 0.84
C LEU A 55 -2.42 -15.08 1.89
N LEU A 56 -3.60 -14.58 1.50
CA LEU A 56 -4.57 -13.97 2.41
C LEU A 56 -5.18 -14.98 3.39
N GLU A 57 -5.45 -16.21 2.94
CA GLU A 57 -5.96 -17.30 3.78
C GLU A 57 -4.99 -17.64 4.91
N LYS A 58 -3.67 -17.64 4.65
CA LYS A 58 -2.64 -17.90 5.68
C LYS A 58 -2.69 -16.93 6.86
N TYR A 59 -3.09 -15.68 6.61
CA TYR A 59 -3.20 -14.65 7.65
C TYR A 59 -4.65 -14.46 8.14
N GLY A 60 -5.62 -15.21 7.61
CA GLY A 60 -7.02 -15.13 8.02
C GLY A 60 -7.73 -13.83 7.62
N VAL A 61 -7.23 -13.11 6.61
CA VAL A 61 -7.75 -11.79 6.19
C VAL A 61 -8.49 -11.86 4.84
N ALA A 62 -8.73 -13.07 4.32
CA ALA A 62 -9.30 -13.29 2.99
C ALA A 62 -10.65 -12.58 2.77
N ASP A 63 -11.54 -12.59 3.76
CA ASP A 63 -12.89 -12.01 3.64
C ASP A 63 -12.88 -10.48 3.54
N GLN A 64 -11.78 -9.84 3.94
CA GLN A 64 -11.68 -8.39 3.97
C GLN A 64 -10.99 -7.82 2.72
N CYS A 65 -10.40 -8.65 1.87
CA CYS A 65 -9.54 -8.20 0.77
C CYS A 65 -10.17 -8.52 -0.59
N LYS A 66 -10.12 -7.55 -1.52
CA LYS A 66 -10.48 -7.76 -2.92
C LYS A 66 -9.22 -7.86 -3.77
N VAL A 67 -9.09 -8.98 -4.45
CA VAL A 67 -8.00 -9.25 -5.39
C VAL A 67 -8.57 -9.26 -6.81
N LYS A 68 -7.91 -8.58 -7.73
CA LYS A 68 -8.25 -8.65 -9.16
C LYS A 68 -7.01 -8.66 -10.03
N ALA A 69 -6.97 -9.63 -10.93
CA ALA A 69 -6.10 -9.62 -12.10
C ALA A 69 -6.81 -8.96 -13.29
N ASN A 70 -6.03 -8.40 -14.21
CA ASN A 70 -6.52 -7.67 -15.38
C ASN A 70 -7.46 -6.49 -15.02
N GLY A 71 -7.16 -5.79 -13.92
CA GLY A 71 -7.87 -4.59 -13.49
C GLY A 71 -7.10 -3.33 -13.87
N ASP A 72 -7.80 -2.20 -13.95
CA ASP A 72 -7.20 -0.90 -14.22
C ASP A 72 -7.24 0.03 -12.98
N LEU A 73 -6.60 1.19 -13.10
CA LEU A 73 -6.59 2.19 -12.03
C LEU A 73 -7.94 2.89 -11.84
N PHE A 74 -8.80 2.88 -12.87
CA PHE A 74 -10.11 3.48 -12.77
C PHE A 74 -11.03 2.63 -11.89
N GLU A 75 -11.01 1.31 -12.06
CA GLU A 75 -11.67 0.35 -11.18
C GLU A 75 -11.12 0.42 -9.75
N LEU A 76 -9.79 0.54 -9.59
CA LEU A 76 -9.19 0.75 -8.27
C LEU A 76 -9.77 2.01 -7.60
N HIS A 77 -9.89 3.10 -8.36
CA HIS A 77 -10.46 4.36 -7.87
C HIS A 77 -11.93 4.18 -7.47
N GLN A 78 -12.73 3.45 -8.25
CA GLN A 78 -14.12 3.15 -7.89
C GLN A 78 -14.22 2.37 -6.58
N TRP A 79 -13.31 1.43 -6.32
CA TRP A 79 -13.32 0.69 -5.05
C TRP A 79 -12.95 1.57 -3.88
N ILE A 80 -11.91 2.40 -4.02
CA ILE A 80 -11.45 3.32 -2.98
C ILE A 80 -12.56 4.33 -2.62
N LYS A 81 -13.38 4.74 -3.59
CA LYS A 81 -14.56 5.60 -3.33
C LYS A 81 -15.65 4.91 -2.50
N ASN A 82 -15.83 3.61 -2.68
CA ASN A 82 -16.83 2.85 -1.93
C ASN A 82 -16.36 2.55 -0.51
N GLU A 83 -15.09 2.20 -0.35
CA GLU A 83 -14.47 1.98 0.94
C GLU A 83 -13.03 2.50 0.91
N THR A 84 -12.79 3.55 1.71
CA THR A 84 -11.53 4.27 1.74
C THR A 84 -10.40 3.43 2.32
N VAL A 85 -9.19 3.73 1.88
CA VAL A 85 -7.94 3.12 2.39
C VAL A 85 -7.05 4.19 3.00
N ASP A 86 -6.19 3.79 3.93
CA ASP A 86 -5.29 4.71 4.64
C ASP A 86 -4.04 5.02 3.81
N VAL A 87 -3.54 4.03 3.04
CA VAL A 87 -2.34 4.18 2.20
C VAL A 87 -2.56 3.57 0.83
N LEU A 88 -2.08 4.27 -0.20
CA LEU A 88 -1.99 3.79 -1.57
C LEU A 88 -0.53 3.48 -1.91
N ILE A 89 -0.24 2.26 -2.36
CA ILE A 89 1.11 1.79 -2.72
C ILE A 89 1.14 1.43 -4.20
N GLY A 90 2.03 2.06 -4.97
CA GLY A 90 2.21 1.72 -6.38
C GLY A 90 3.05 2.73 -7.16
N THR A 91 2.64 3.00 -8.40
CA THR A 91 3.39 3.82 -9.36
C THR A 91 3.00 5.30 -9.31
N THR A 92 3.61 6.14 -10.16
CA THR A 92 3.24 7.57 -10.23
C THR A 92 1.79 7.79 -10.70
N TYR A 93 1.18 6.82 -11.41
CA TYR A 93 -0.16 6.98 -11.96
C TYR A 93 -1.25 7.10 -10.89
N GLY A 94 -1.05 6.53 -9.70
CA GLY A 94 -1.98 6.70 -8.58
C GLY A 94 -2.01 8.10 -7.98
N LYS A 95 -1.17 9.05 -8.44
CA LYS A 95 -1.15 10.43 -7.93
C LYS A 95 -2.50 11.13 -8.06
N GLN A 96 -3.24 10.87 -9.14
CA GLN A 96 -4.55 11.48 -9.34
C GLN A 96 -5.58 10.95 -8.33
N ILE A 97 -5.55 9.65 -8.06
CA ILE A 97 -6.39 8.98 -7.05
C ILE A 97 -6.05 9.51 -5.66
N ALA A 98 -4.75 9.54 -5.32
CA ALA A 98 -4.24 10.04 -4.06
C ALA A 98 -4.67 11.48 -3.78
N LYS A 99 -4.65 12.35 -4.80
CA LYS A 99 -5.10 13.74 -4.69
C LYS A 99 -6.61 13.86 -4.55
N ALA A 100 -7.38 13.03 -5.24
CA ALA A 100 -8.84 13.09 -5.23
C ALA A 100 -9.43 12.62 -3.91
N GLU A 101 -8.87 11.56 -3.32
CA GLU A 101 -9.37 10.92 -2.10
C GLU A 101 -8.60 11.33 -0.83
N ASP A 102 -7.63 12.25 -0.96
CA ASP A 102 -6.70 12.68 0.11
C ASP A 102 -6.04 11.49 0.84
N ILE A 103 -5.43 10.59 0.06
CA ILE A 103 -4.75 9.39 0.54
C ILE A 103 -3.25 9.52 0.26
N PRO A 104 -2.36 9.24 1.22
CA PRO A 104 -0.92 9.24 0.99
C PRO A 104 -0.53 8.15 -0.02
N LEU A 105 0.27 8.56 -1.02
CA LEU A 105 0.82 7.68 -2.05
C LEU A 105 2.27 7.32 -1.74
N VAL A 106 2.49 6.08 -1.35
CA VAL A 106 3.81 5.46 -1.25
C VAL A 106 4.19 4.91 -2.62
N ARG A 107 5.27 5.46 -3.18
CA ARG A 107 5.77 5.03 -4.49
C ARG A 107 6.63 3.79 -4.33
N ALA A 108 6.10 2.65 -4.76
CA ALA A 108 6.82 1.38 -4.81
C ALA A 108 6.34 0.61 -6.04
N GLY A 109 7.18 0.56 -7.07
CA GLY A 109 6.86 -0.05 -8.37
C GLY A 109 7.47 0.73 -9.52
N PHE A 110 7.02 0.45 -10.73
CA PHE A 110 7.48 1.09 -11.96
C PHE A 110 6.28 1.44 -12.86
N PRO A 111 6.23 2.63 -13.48
CA PRO A 111 7.23 3.70 -13.45
C PRO A 111 7.04 4.70 -12.30
N VAL A 112 8.15 5.24 -11.79
CA VAL A 112 8.17 6.42 -10.91
C VAL A 112 8.78 7.59 -11.67
N LEU A 113 7.93 8.51 -12.15
CA LEU A 113 8.31 9.62 -13.03
C LEU A 113 8.41 10.95 -12.30
N ASP A 114 7.75 11.10 -11.16
CA ASP A 114 7.60 12.38 -10.45
C ASP A 114 8.57 12.56 -9.28
N ARG A 115 9.50 11.61 -9.07
CA ARG A 115 10.53 11.65 -8.03
C ARG A 115 11.87 11.19 -8.61
N HIS A 116 12.93 11.88 -8.23
CA HIS A 116 14.29 11.56 -8.69
C HIS A 116 14.93 10.47 -7.84
N ALA A 117 15.90 9.76 -8.43
CA ALA A 117 16.72 8.72 -7.78
C ALA A 117 15.94 7.52 -7.21
N HIS A 118 14.63 7.40 -7.45
CA HIS A 118 13.81 6.29 -6.95
C HIS A 118 14.25 4.94 -7.54
N SER A 119 14.68 4.93 -8.81
CA SER A 119 15.21 3.75 -9.49
C SER A 119 16.47 3.15 -8.85
N LEU A 120 17.23 3.93 -8.07
CA LEU A 120 18.44 3.47 -7.40
C LEU A 120 18.15 2.77 -6.07
N GLN A 121 16.90 2.83 -5.61
CA GLN A 121 16.56 2.50 -4.25
C GLN A 121 16.05 1.07 -4.12
N PRO A 122 16.51 0.31 -3.12
CA PRO A 122 16.16 -1.09 -3.00
C PRO A 122 14.72 -1.26 -2.53
N ILE A 123 14.02 -2.20 -3.15
CA ILE A 123 12.68 -2.66 -2.76
C ILE A 123 12.73 -4.12 -2.26
N VAL A 124 13.84 -4.82 -2.49
CA VAL A 124 14.03 -6.25 -2.17
C VAL A 124 14.98 -6.48 -0.99
N GLY A 125 14.84 -7.64 -0.35
CA GLY A 125 15.62 -8.05 0.82
C GLY A 125 15.36 -7.20 2.06
N TYR A 126 16.11 -7.45 3.14
CA TYR A 126 15.92 -6.74 4.41
C TYR A 126 16.12 -5.22 4.29
N LYS A 127 17.07 -4.78 3.47
CA LYS A 127 17.32 -3.35 3.23
C LYS A 127 16.15 -2.68 2.51
N GLY A 128 15.54 -3.37 1.53
CA GLY A 128 14.35 -2.88 0.86
C GLY A 128 13.11 -2.89 1.76
N ALA A 129 12.93 -3.95 2.55
CA ALA A 129 11.85 -4.05 3.51
C ALA A 129 11.91 -2.92 4.55
N LEU A 130 13.08 -2.65 5.14
CA LEU A 130 13.26 -1.56 6.11
C LEU A 130 12.85 -0.21 5.51
N ARG A 131 13.29 0.08 4.28
CA ARG A 131 12.94 1.30 3.57
C ARG A 131 11.44 1.39 3.28
N LEU A 132 10.81 0.31 2.82
CA LEU A 132 9.38 0.29 2.53
C LEU A 132 8.57 0.56 3.80
N VAL A 133 8.95 -0.07 4.92
CA VAL A 133 8.32 0.15 6.24
C VAL A 133 8.44 1.63 6.64
N GLU A 134 9.64 2.21 6.54
CA GLU A 134 9.89 3.63 6.80
C GLU A 134 9.03 4.53 5.92
N MET A 135 8.98 4.27 4.61
CA MET A 135 8.19 5.06 3.66
C MET A 135 6.68 4.99 3.94
N ILE A 136 6.17 3.82 4.34
CA ILE A 136 4.75 3.64 4.67
C ILE A 136 4.42 4.35 5.99
N LEU A 137 5.25 4.17 7.01
CA LEU A 137 5.05 4.78 8.32
C LEU A 137 5.06 6.31 8.22
N ASN A 138 6.11 6.89 7.63
CA ASN A 138 6.23 8.35 7.51
C ASN A 138 5.06 8.92 6.70
N ALA A 139 4.60 8.22 5.65
CA ALA A 139 3.47 8.69 4.86
C ALA A 139 2.13 8.71 5.65
N ILE A 140 1.97 7.83 6.63
CA ILE A 140 0.80 7.81 7.53
C ILE A 140 0.93 8.92 8.58
N LEU A 141 2.11 9.06 9.20
CA LEU A 141 2.34 10.07 10.23
C LEU A 141 2.27 11.50 9.65
N ASP A 142 2.88 11.73 8.48
CA ASP A 142 2.77 13.01 7.75
C ASP A 142 1.30 13.37 7.46
N LYS A 143 0.45 12.38 7.20
CA LYS A 143 -0.99 12.60 7.01
C LYS A 143 -1.65 12.95 8.34
N GLN A 144 -1.29 12.25 9.41
CA GLN A 144 -1.83 12.50 10.75
C GLN A 144 -1.52 13.92 11.20
N ASP A 145 -0.26 14.37 11.10
CA ASP A 145 0.16 15.73 11.45
C ASP A 145 -0.51 16.81 10.60
N ARG A 146 -0.84 16.49 9.35
CA ARG A 146 -1.52 17.42 8.44
C ARG A 146 -3.02 17.57 8.76
N VAL A 147 -3.64 16.55 9.34
CA VAL A 147 -5.09 16.48 9.54
C VAL A 147 -5.49 16.72 11.00
N CYS A 148 -4.57 16.53 11.96
CA CYS A 148 -4.84 16.76 13.38
C CYS A 148 -5.18 18.23 13.65
N ALA A 149 -5.96 18.45 14.72
CA ALA A 149 -6.16 19.80 15.24
C ALA A 149 -4.85 20.32 15.85
N ASP A 150 -4.70 21.65 15.93
CA ASP A 150 -3.48 22.28 16.47
C ASP A 150 -3.19 21.84 17.93
N GLU A 151 -4.23 21.47 18.68
CA GLU A 151 -4.15 20.97 20.06
C GLU A 151 -3.73 19.50 20.18
N ASP A 152 -3.96 18.69 19.16
CA ASP A 152 -3.61 17.27 19.10
C ASP A 152 -2.25 17.03 18.41
N LEU A 153 -1.55 18.11 18.03
CA LEU A 153 -0.24 18.03 17.38
C LEU A 153 0.84 17.66 18.41
N GLU A 154 1.13 16.37 18.51
CA GLU A 154 2.13 15.84 19.42
C GLU A 154 3.56 16.02 18.88
N ILE A 155 4.51 16.29 19.78
CA ILE A 155 5.94 16.40 19.43
C ILE A 155 6.56 15.00 19.23
N VAL A 156 5.99 13.99 19.87
CA VAL A 156 6.44 12.59 19.82
C VAL A 156 5.23 11.73 19.52
N LEU A 157 5.32 10.97 18.42
CA LEU A 157 4.33 9.99 17.98
C LEU A 157 4.78 8.58 18.35
#